data_AF-A0A932MB76-F1
#
_entry.id   AF-A0A932MB76-F1
#
_cell.length_a   1.000
_cell.length_b   1.000
_cell.length_c   1.000
_cell.angle_alpha   90.00
_cell.angle_beta   90.00
_cell.angle_gamma   90.00
#
_symmetry.space_group_name_H-M   'P 1'
#
loop_
_entity.id
_entity.type
_entity.pdbx_description
1 polymer ?
#
loop_
_entity_poly.entity_id
_entity_poly.type
_entity_poly.pdbx_seq_one_letter_code
_entity_poly.pdbx_strand_id
1 'polypeptide(L)'
;VIGSGARIDVAGFVASTLNLPDADFLAGRMRFIETPNAGSIVNQGAINAASGGNVYLVAPEITNSGIITSPRGEVILAAGKSVELVNPGTPGIRVEVTAPDNQAINLGEIVADSGRAGIYAGIISNRGVIRADTIAAGENGEILLRATKNITLEPGSVISASGAPGGVHDGGTVRIVADDTLDMQRGSAVRVDGGIDGGNGGFLELSGKQKIALNGEFTGRALKAGYKNGSLLLDPLNINIVADSSVLATVAVGPNFPGYVVVSPDGSRIYSGSFNVGFVTVIDTATNAVVATIPVAGAVAIAIKPDGTRVYAVDQTGPGVPGTLSVIDTATNTLIAIAATGYGSNHISMRPDGTKAYITNGNDSRLTVLNTADNTTVQVNIQSGPSGSAVTPNGAFVYANNGASNSVSVVNTATNSVVTTIGVGANPQWIVVRPDGARAYTANLSGNSVSVIDTNPASPTVNTVLATIGVGSQPRHIVTSPDGSRLYVTNGTGNSISVIDTAT
;
A
#
# COMPACT_ATOMS: atom_id res chain seq x y z
N VAL A 1 40.70 -7.52 19.50
CA VAL A 1 39.65 -6.67 20.09
C VAL A 1 40.22 -5.27 20.30
N ILE A 2 39.54 -4.23 19.83
CA ILE A 2 39.76 -2.84 20.24
C ILE A 2 38.73 -2.58 21.34
N GLY A 3 39.18 -2.49 22.60
CA GLY A 3 38.28 -2.48 23.77
C GLY A 3 37.51 -1.16 23.95
N SER A 4 36.48 -1.20 24.81
CA SER A 4 35.75 0.00 25.21
C SER A 4 36.69 1.06 25.80
N GLY A 5 36.58 2.30 25.33
CA GLY A 5 37.47 3.41 25.72
C GLY A 5 38.85 3.41 25.05
N ALA A 6 39.20 2.39 24.26
CA ALA A 6 40.43 2.41 23.46
C ALA A 6 40.31 3.43 22.33
N ARG A 7 41.44 4.06 21.98
CA ARG A 7 41.52 5.06 20.92
C ARG A 7 42.73 4.80 20.02
N ILE A 8 42.50 4.79 18.72
CA ILE A 8 43.54 4.66 17.68
C ILE A 8 43.46 5.91 16.80
N ASP A 9 44.48 6.75 16.82
CA ASP A 9 44.59 7.93 15.94
C ASP A 9 45.78 7.74 15.00
N VAL A 10 45.54 7.57 13.70
CA VAL A 10 46.55 7.22 12.70
C VAL A 10 46.28 7.87 11.35
N ALA A 11 47.25 7.86 10.43
CA ALA A 11 47.03 8.32 9.06
C ALA A 11 46.14 7.34 8.26
N GLY A 12 46.27 6.05 8.54
CA GLY A 12 45.43 4.97 8.03
C GLY A 12 45.61 3.74 8.91
N PHE A 13 44.62 2.86 8.93
CA PHE A 13 44.56 1.69 9.79
C PHE A 13 44.18 0.45 8.99
N VAL A 14 44.97 -0.61 9.08
CA VAL A 14 44.61 -1.93 8.54
C VAL A 14 44.76 -2.94 9.67
N ALA A 15 43.71 -3.71 9.95
CA ALA A 15 43.75 -4.82 10.88
C ALA A 15 43.20 -6.07 10.19
N SER A 16 43.95 -7.17 10.29
CA SER A 16 43.54 -8.46 9.75
C SER A 16 43.80 -9.60 10.72
N THR A 17 42.87 -10.56 10.81
CA THR A 17 43.13 -11.88 11.42
C THR A 17 43.43 -12.97 10.37
N LEU A 18 43.26 -12.63 9.09
CA LEU A 18 43.69 -13.42 7.94
C LEU A 18 45.16 -13.10 7.58
N ASN A 19 45.83 -14.04 6.91
CA ASN A 19 47.21 -13.88 6.49
C ASN A 19 47.31 -13.01 5.23
N LEU A 20 48.17 -11.99 5.25
CA LEU A 20 48.58 -11.25 4.05
C LEU A 20 49.98 -11.72 3.67
N PRO A 21 50.16 -12.52 2.61
CA PRO A 21 51.48 -13.01 2.23
C PRO A 21 52.44 -11.86 1.91
N ASP A 22 53.72 -11.99 2.32
CA ASP A 22 54.75 -10.96 2.06
C ASP A 22 54.86 -10.59 0.58
N ALA A 23 54.73 -11.58 -0.32
CA ALA A 23 54.78 -11.36 -1.76
C ALA A 23 53.63 -10.49 -2.29
N ASP A 24 52.46 -10.52 -1.63
CA ASP A 24 51.32 -9.68 -1.94
C ASP A 24 51.50 -8.30 -1.32
N PHE A 25 51.90 -8.22 -0.04
CA PHE A 25 52.19 -6.96 0.63
C PHE A 25 53.26 -6.13 -0.10
N LEU A 26 54.41 -6.74 -0.43
CA LEU A 26 55.51 -6.08 -1.13
C LEU A 26 55.14 -5.65 -2.56
N ALA A 27 54.17 -6.32 -3.17
CA ALA A 27 53.64 -5.96 -4.48
C ALA A 27 52.46 -4.99 -4.42
N GLY A 28 52.09 -4.51 -3.22
CA GLY A 28 50.94 -3.63 -3.01
C GLY A 28 49.59 -4.30 -3.24
N ARG A 29 49.54 -5.63 -3.29
CA ARG A 29 48.29 -6.40 -3.42
C ARG A 29 47.75 -6.69 -2.02
N MET A 30 46.51 -6.26 -1.79
CA MET A 30 45.82 -6.49 -0.51
C MET A 30 45.00 -7.78 -0.60
N ARG A 31 45.71 -8.91 -0.71
CA ARG A 31 45.13 -10.26 -0.79
C ARG A 31 45.31 -11.01 0.51
N PHE A 32 44.24 -11.11 1.26
CA PHE A 32 44.16 -11.84 2.52
C PHE A 32 43.67 -13.26 2.27
N ILE A 33 44.41 -14.24 2.77
CA ILE A 33 44.11 -15.66 2.61
C ILE A 33 43.78 -16.32 3.94
N GLU A 34 43.08 -17.45 3.87
CA GLU A 34 42.60 -18.17 5.04
C GLU A 34 43.77 -18.56 5.97
N THR A 35 43.64 -18.19 7.24
CA THR A 35 44.49 -18.69 8.32
C THR A 35 43.66 -19.71 9.12
N PRO A 36 44.17 -20.93 9.37
CA PRO A 36 43.50 -21.88 10.24
C PRO A 36 43.16 -21.26 11.60
N ASN A 37 41.89 -21.35 12.02
CA ASN A 37 41.39 -20.78 13.28
C ASN A 37 41.54 -19.24 13.39
N ALA A 38 41.49 -18.50 12.27
CA ALA A 38 41.45 -17.04 12.30
C ALA A 38 40.33 -16.54 13.24
N GLY A 39 40.69 -15.66 14.17
CA GLY A 39 39.74 -15.07 15.12
C GLY A 39 38.90 -13.94 14.51
N SER A 40 37.95 -13.41 15.28
CA SER A 40 37.14 -12.26 14.90
C SER A 40 37.84 -10.93 15.20
N ILE A 41 37.41 -9.87 14.51
CA ILE A 41 37.70 -8.49 14.89
C ILE A 41 36.49 -7.89 15.59
N VAL A 42 36.70 -7.39 16.80
CA VAL A 42 35.67 -6.68 17.58
C VAL A 42 36.19 -5.28 17.88
N ASN A 43 35.51 -4.24 17.39
CA ASN A 43 35.75 -2.85 17.74
C ASN A 43 34.67 -2.32 18.69
N GLN A 44 35.08 -1.92 19.89
CA GLN A 44 34.26 -1.24 20.89
C GLN A 44 34.77 0.17 21.20
N GLY A 45 35.92 0.57 20.63
CA GLY A 45 36.59 1.84 20.87
C GLY A 45 36.44 2.82 19.70
N ALA A 46 37.32 3.82 19.66
CA ALA A 46 37.40 4.80 18.58
C ALA A 46 38.59 4.53 17.66
N ILE A 47 38.34 4.41 16.36
CA ILE A 47 39.36 4.35 15.31
C ILE A 47 39.22 5.61 14.45
N ASN A 48 40.23 6.49 14.50
CA ASN A 48 40.24 7.75 13.79
C ASN A 48 41.40 7.76 12.79
N ALA A 49 41.06 7.75 11.50
CA ALA A 49 42.02 8.00 10.44
C ALA A 49 42.06 9.49 10.08
N ALA A 50 43.22 9.98 9.65
CA ALA A 50 43.35 11.31 9.07
C ALA A 50 42.45 11.48 7.83
N SER A 51 42.17 12.72 7.43
CA SER A 51 41.37 12.95 6.23
C SER A 51 42.05 12.37 4.97
N GLY A 52 41.29 11.65 4.15
CA GLY A 52 41.83 10.88 3.02
C GLY A 52 42.51 9.56 3.42
N GLY A 53 42.51 9.20 4.70
CA GLY A 53 43.05 7.95 5.21
C GLY A 53 42.14 6.75 4.95
N ASN A 54 42.68 5.55 5.11
CA ASN A 54 41.91 4.32 4.92
C ASN A 54 41.81 3.54 6.23
N VAL A 55 40.65 2.95 6.52
CA VAL A 55 40.44 2.01 7.63
C VAL A 55 39.90 0.70 7.09
N TYR A 56 40.71 -0.36 7.11
CA TYR A 56 40.33 -1.69 6.65
C TYR A 56 40.35 -2.71 7.79
N LEU A 57 39.21 -3.35 8.04
CA LEU A 57 39.09 -4.48 8.97
C LEU A 57 38.79 -5.74 8.17
N VAL A 58 39.64 -6.76 8.30
CA VAL A 58 39.56 -8.00 7.50
C VAL A 58 39.63 -9.23 8.42
N ALA A 59 38.56 -10.00 8.52
CA ALA A 59 38.49 -11.18 9.38
C ALA A 59 37.38 -12.13 8.90
N PRO A 60 37.29 -13.37 9.39
CA PRO A 60 36.09 -14.19 9.18
C PRO A 60 34.82 -13.52 9.71
N GLU A 61 34.90 -12.89 10.89
CA GLU A 61 33.79 -12.26 11.58
C GLU A 61 34.19 -10.87 12.08
N ILE A 62 33.33 -9.87 11.87
CA ILE A 62 33.58 -8.48 12.28
C ILE A 62 32.38 -7.91 13.03
N THR A 63 32.63 -7.37 14.22
CA THR A 63 31.64 -6.60 14.97
C THR A 63 32.18 -5.20 15.27
N ASN A 64 31.45 -4.17 14.85
CA ASN A 64 31.69 -2.78 15.23
C ASN A 64 30.57 -2.29 16.15
N SER A 65 30.87 -2.06 17.42
CA SER A 65 30.00 -1.34 18.37
C SER A 65 30.60 0.00 18.83
N GLY A 66 31.80 0.32 18.34
CA GLY A 66 32.49 1.59 18.58
C GLY A 66 32.29 2.57 17.42
N ILE A 67 33.23 3.51 17.27
CA ILE A 67 33.19 4.53 16.22
C ILE A 67 34.41 4.36 15.32
N ILE A 68 34.18 4.40 14.00
CA ILE A 68 35.23 4.41 12.98
C ILE A 68 35.05 5.66 12.12
N THR A 69 36.07 6.52 12.07
CA THR A 69 36.04 7.76 11.29
C THR A 69 37.18 7.82 10.27
N SER A 70 36.85 8.20 9.04
CA SER A 70 37.83 8.55 8.00
C SER A 70 37.26 9.59 7.01
N PRO A 71 37.23 10.88 7.36
CA PRO A 71 36.67 11.93 6.50
C PRO A 71 37.38 12.02 5.15
N ARG A 72 36.63 12.05 4.03
CA ARG A 72 37.16 12.03 2.65
C ARG A 72 38.04 10.82 2.33
N GLY A 73 38.04 9.83 3.22
CA GLY A 73 38.82 8.60 3.13
C GLY A 73 37.92 7.41 2.87
N GLU A 74 38.42 6.21 3.17
CA GLU A 74 37.70 4.97 2.95
C GLU A 74 37.63 4.12 4.22
N VAL A 75 36.45 3.58 4.54
CA VAL A 75 36.27 2.61 5.62
C VAL A 75 35.69 1.32 5.05
N ILE A 76 36.39 0.19 5.22
CA ILE A 76 35.95 -1.12 4.74
C ILE A 76 35.94 -2.14 5.89
N LEU A 77 34.82 -2.83 6.04
CA LEU A 77 34.72 -4.05 6.83
C LEU A 77 34.51 -5.22 5.87
N ALA A 78 35.48 -6.12 5.76
CA ALA A 78 35.42 -7.29 4.90
C ALA A 78 35.45 -8.58 5.73
N ALA A 79 34.26 -9.19 5.92
CA ALA A 79 34.08 -10.44 6.63
C ALA A 79 34.17 -11.64 5.66
N GLY A 80 35.19 -12.50 5.81
CA GLY A 80 35.46 -13.57 4.87
C GLY A 80 36.59 -14.52 5.27
N LYS A 81 36.70 -15.66 4.58
CA LYS A 81 37.85 -16.58 4.70
C LYS A 81 39.04 -16.19 3.83
N SER A 82 38.76 -15.59 2.67
CA SER A 82 39.72 -14.94 1.80
C SER A 82 39.10 -13.61 1.38
N VAL A 83 39.91 -12.57 1.26
CA VAL A 83 39.48 -11.23 0.87
C VAL A 83 40.54 -10.66 -0.06
N GLU A 84 40.13 -10.19 -1.23
CA GLU A 84 40.99 -9.42 -2.12
C GLU A 84 40.43 -8.01 -2.25
N LEU A 85 41.24 -7.00 -1.95
CA LEU A 85 40.87 -5.60 -2.15
C LEU A 85 41.55 -5.11 -3.43
N VAL A 86 40.77 -4.99 -4.51
CA VAL A 86 41.26 -4.53 -5.81
C VAL A 86 41.02 -3.02 -5.95
N ASN A 87 42.13 -2.27 -5.98
CA ASN A 87 42.26 -0.85 -6.31
C ASN A 87 41.36 0.14 -5.52
N PRO A 88 41.88 0.81 -4.46
CA PRO A 88 41.11 1.76 -3.65
C PRO A 88 40.69 3.07 -4.37
N GLY A 89 41.08 3.28 -5.63
CA GLY A 89 40.79 4.51 -6.40
C GLY A 89 39.51 4.51 -7.23
N THR A 90 38.86 3.37 -7.49
CA THR A 90 37.75 3.23 -8.47
C THR A 90 36.73 2.16 -8.05
N PRO A 91 35.47 2.20 -8.53
CA PRO A 91 34.40 1.31 -8.08
C PRO A 91 34.67 -0.11 -8.56
N GLY A 92 35.20 -0.94 -7.68
CA GLY A 92 35.57 -2.31 -8.02
C GLY A 92 36.31 -3.06 -6.92
N ILE A 93 35.97 -2.86 -5.66
CA ILE A 93 36.44 -3.76 -4.61
C ILE A 93 35.72 -5.09 -4.81
N ARG A 94 36.38 -6.00 -5.53
CA ARG A 94 35.91 -7.37 -5.69
C ARG A 94 36.36 -8.17 -4.47
N VAL A 95 35.62 -8.01 -3.37
CA VAL A 95 35.75 -8.92 -2.23
C VAL A 95 35.17 -10.28 -2.64
N GLU A 96 36.03 -11.21 -3.06
CA GLU A 96 35.66 -12.62 -3.18
C GLU A 96 35.58 -13.26 -1.80
N VAL A 97 34.44 -13.07 -1.12
CA VAL A 97 34.14 -13.78 0.12
C VAL A 97 33.88 -15.25 -0.20
N THR A 98 34.78 -16.13 0.23
CA THR A 98 34.72 -17.57 -0.10
C THR A 98 33.80 -18.38 0.81
N ALA A 99 33.18 -17.78 1.84
CA ALA A 99 32.23 -18.48 2.70
C ALA A 99 30.99 -17.64 3.02
N PRO A 100 29.79 -18.14 2.71
CA PRO A 100 28.58 -17.33 2.69
C PRO A 100 27.92 -17.17 4.08
N ASP A 101 28.45 -17.81 5.13
CA ASP A 101 27.96 -17.72 6.51
C ASP A 101 28.70 -16.67 7.36
N ASN A 102 29.78 -16.08 6.85
CA ASN A 102 30.59 -15.10 7.57
C ASN A 102 29.82 -13.79 7.79
N GLN A 103 29.91 -13.21 8.98
CA GLN A 103 29.10 -12.05 9.36
C GLN A 103 29.91 -10.76 9.56
N ALA A 104 29.31 -9.65 9.10
CA ALA A 104 29.67 -8.31 9.53
C ALA A 104 28.48 -7.68 10.27
N ILE A 105 28.70 -7.24 11.50
CA ILE A 105 27.68 -6.58 12.33
C ILE A 105 28.13 -5.16 12.65
N ASN A 106 27.32 -4.16 12.29
CA ASN A 106 27.51 -2.77 12.68
C ASN A 106 26.42 -2.32 13.67
N LEU A 107 26.82 -2.20 14.94
CA LEU A 107 26.02 -1.68 16.05
C LEU A 107 26.40 -0.23 16.42
N GLY A 108 27.59 0.22 16.03
CA GLY A 108 28.15 1.53 16.33
C GLY A 108 28.08 2.49 15.13
N GLU A 109 29.15 3.25 14.92
CA GLU A 109 29.20 4.26 13.85
C GLU A 109 30.36 4.00 12.89
N ILE A 110 30.08 4.15 11.59
CA ILE A 110 31.07 4.24 10.51
C ILE A 110 30.84 5.58 9.81
N VAL A 111 31.86 6.45 9.79
CA VAL A 111 31.76 7.80 9.26
C VAL A 111 32.89 8.06 8.27
N ALA A 112 32.52 8.29 7.00
CA ALA A 112 33.41 8.61 5.89
C ALA A 112 32.81 9.76 5.05
N ASP A 113 32.49 10.88 5.70
CA ASP A 113 31.87 12.05 5.03
C ASP A 113 32.70 12.51 3.82
N SER A 114 32.06 12.74 2.67
CA SER A 114 32.69 12.95 1.34
C SER A 114 33.73 11.89 0.94
N GLY A 115 33.64 10.70 1.53
CA GLY A 115 34.48 9.54 1.28
C GLY A 115 33.66 8.29 0.97
N ARG A 116 34.20 7.11 1.30
CA ARG A 116 33.57 5.82 1.03
C ARG A 116 33.42 4.96 2.28
N ALA A 117 32.26 4.34 2.44
CA ALA A 117 32.02 3.32 3.48
C ALA A 117 31.53 2.01 2.85
N GLY A 118 32.22 0.91 3.13
CA GLY A 118 31.94 -0.41 2.56
C GLY A 118 31.81 -1.49 3.61
N ILE A 119 30.81 -2.36 3.46
CA ILE A 119 30.73 -3.63 4.20
C ILE A 119 30.54 -4.78 3.20
N TYR A 120 31.40 -5.78 3.29
CA TYR A 120 31.38 -6.97 2.45
C TYR A 120 31.36 -8.20 3.35
N ALA A 121 30.36 -9.06 3.24
CA ALA A 121 30.23 -10.24 4.09
C ALA A 121 29.39 -11.35 3.43
N GLY A 122 29.31 -12.51 4.09
CA GLY A 122 28.28 -13.47 3.81
C GLY A 122 26.90 -12.95 4.22
N ILE A 123 26.81 -12.46 5.46
CA ILE A 123 25.62 -11.86 6.06
C ILE A 123 25.99 -10.49 6.65
N ILE A 124 25.17 -9.48 6.41
CA ILE A 124 25.33 -8.14 7.01
C ILE A 124 24.14 -7.86 7.90
N SER A 125 24.38 -7.49 9.17
CA SER A 125 23.37 -6.83 10.01
C SER A 125 23.86 -5.43 10.38
N ASN A 126 22.99 -4.45 10.17
CA ASN A 126 23.20 -3.10 10.66
C ASN A 126 22.07 -2.75 11.64
N ARG A 127 22.45 -2.11 12.74
CA ARG A 127 21.56 -1.39 13.66
C ARG A 127 22.08 0.02 13.97
N GLY A 128 23.37 0.25 13.73
CA GLY A 128 24.04 1.53 13.94
C GLY A 128 23.98 2.47 12.74
N VAL A 129 24.94 3.39 12.69
CA VAL A 129 25.06 4.43 11.67
C VAL A 129 26.16 4.08 10.67
N ILE A 130 25.87 4.27 9.38
CA ILE A 130 26.85 4.28 8.30
C ILE A 130 26.65 5.58 7.53
N ARG A 131 27.62 6.49 7.61
CA ARG A 131 27.51 7.85 7.07
C ARG A 131 28.65 8.16 6.12
N ALA A 132 28.31 8.67 4.95
CA ALA A 132 29.21 9.27 3.97
C ALA A 132 28.52 10.51 3.39
N ASP A 133 28.10 11.44 4.24
CA ASP A 133 27.38 12.64 3.79
C ASP A 133 28.31 13.54 2.97
N THR A 134 27.78 14.17 1.92
CA THR A 134 28.53 15.08 1.05
C THR A 134 28.72 16.41 1.76
N ILE A 135 29.93 16.70 2.23
CA ILE A 135 30.27 17.93 2.96
C ILE A 135 30.98 18.98 2.09
N ALA A 136 31.36 18.62 0.86
CA ALA A 136 32.00 19.50 -0.10
C ALA A 136 31.47 19.26 -1.52
N ALA A 137 31.30 20.34 -2.30
CA ALA A 137 30.81 20.27 -3.66
C ALA A 137 31.73 19.43 -4.57
N GLY A 138 31.16 18.47 -5.30
CA GLY A 138 31.89 17.59 -6.22
C GLY A 138 32.52 16.35 -5.57
N GLU A 139 32.30 16.14 -4.27
CA GLU A 139 32.85 15.02 -3.50
C GLU A 139 31.75 14.22 -2.84
N ASN A 140 30.89 13.67 -3.70
CA ASN A 140 29.73 12.91 -3.29
C ASN A 140 30.18 11.65 -2.54
N GLY A 141 29.67 11.44 -1.34
CA GLY A 141 30.00 10.24 -0.58
C GLY A 141 29.36 8.98 -1.16
N GLU A 142 29.97 7.84 -0.88
CA GLU A 142 29.57 6.54 -1.43
C GLU A 142 29.47 5.49 -0.32
N ILE A 143 28.37 4.74 -0.29
CA ILE A 143 28.16 3.61 0.61
C ILE A 143 27.84 2.37 -0.20
N LEU A 144 28.54 1.27 0.08
CA LEU A 144 28.29 -0.03 -0.54
C LEU A 144 28.20 -1.13 0.53
N LEU A 145 27.02 -1.74 0.65
CA LEU A 145 26.83 -2.97 1.40
C LEU A 145 26.63 -4.12 0.41
N ARG A 146 27.51 -5.12 0.44
CA ARG A 146 27.44 -6.29 -0.45
C ARG A 146 27.47 -7.59 0.35
N ALA A 147 26.38 -8.35 0.30
CA ALA A 147 26.30 -9.66 0.94
C ALA A 147 26.08 -10.79 -0.06
N THR A 148 26.73 -11.94 0.15
CA THR A 148 26.47 -13.16 -0.63
C THR A 148 25.23 -13.93 -0.16
N LYS A 149 24.67 -13.57 1.00
CA LYS A 149 23.35 -14.02 1.48
C LYS A 149 22.49 -12.80 1.81
N ASN A 150 22.30 -12.52 3.10
CA ASN A 150 21.28 -11.60 3.58
C ASN A 150 21.89 -10.27 4.03
N ILE A 151 21.14 -9.19 3.81
CA ILE A 151 21.34 -7.90 4.47
C ILE A 151 20.09 -7.60 5.29
N THR A 152 20.26 -7.35 6.59
CA THR A 152 19.19 -6.91 7.48
C THR A 152 19.51 -5.51 8.02
N LEU A 153 18.60 -4.57 7.80
CA LEU A 153 18.62 -3.25 8.44
C LEU A 153 17.61 -3.27 9.59
N GLU A 154 18.11 -3.44 10.80
CA GLU A 154 17.32 -3.49 12.03
C GLU A 154 16.77 -2.11 12.42
N PRO A 155 15.74 -2.03 13.30
CA PRO A 155 15.23 -0.76 13.82
C PRO A 155 16.34 0.05 14.49
N GLY A 156 16.49 1.32 14.08
CA GLY A 156 17.59 2.20 14.50
C GLY A 156 18.71 2.34 13.47
N SER A 157 18.75 1.48 12.44
CA SER A 157 19.69 1.62 11.32
C SER A 157 19.55 2.98 10.63
N VAL A 158 20.67 3.69 10.48
CA VAL A 158 20.73 4.90 9.66
C VAL A 158 21.88 4.79 8.68
N ILE A 159 21.56 4.72 7.39
CA ILE A 159 22.53 4.78 6.30
C ILE A 159 22.33 6.08 5.57
N SER A 160 23.34 6.95 5.50
CA SER A 160 23.20 8.27 4.88
C SER A 160 24.41 8.63 4.02
N ALA A 161 24.15 8.98 2.78
CA ALA A 161 25.06 9.74 1.93
C ALA A 161 24.32 10.97 1.42
N SER A 162 23.81 11.80 2.32
CA SER A 162 23.00 12.98 1.97
C SER A 162 23.88 14.22 1.84
N GLY A 163 23.41 15.25 1.15
CA GLY A 163 24.06 16.56 1.11
C GLY A 163 24.02 17.22 2.48
N ALA A 164 25.19 17.61 2.99
CA ALA A 164 25.30 18.28 4.28
C ALA A 164 24.82 19.75 4.20
N PRO A 165 24.35 20.33 5.33
CA PRO A 165 24.08 21.77 5.42
C PRO A 165 25.31 22.65 5.12
N GLY A 166 25.08 23.91 4.80
CA GLY A 166 26.15 24.91 4.63
C GLY A 166 26.68 25.04 3.20
N GLY A 167 25.92 24.59 2.19
CA GLY A 167 26.33 24.66 0.79
C GLY A 167 25.35 23.99 -0.16
N VAL A 168 25.62 24.10 -1.47
CA VAL A 168 24.91 23.33 -2.50
C VAL A 168 25.60 21.97 -2.63
N HIS A 169 25.05 20.96 -1.96
CA HIS A 169 25.63 19.62 -1.90
C HIS A 169 24.63 18.59 -2.43
N ASP A 170 25.01 17.90 -3.49
CA ASP A 170 24.21 16.79 -4.03
C ASP A 170 24.25 15.60 -3.06
N GLY A 171 23.16 14.82 -3.06
CA GLY A 171 23.14 13.50 -2.46
C GLY A 171 24.15 12.58 -3.14
N GLY A 172 24.76 11.70 -2.35
CA GLY A 172 25.73 10.71 -2.76
C GLY A 172 25.12 9.43 -3.33
N THR A 173 25.88 8.35 -3.25
CA THR A 173 25.47 7.04 -3.77
C THR A 173 25.38 6.04 -2.61
N VAL A 174 24.25 5.34 -2.50
CA VAL A 174 24.12 4.18 -1.60
C VAL A 174 23.71 2.96 -2.43
N ARG A 175 24.44 1.86 -2.29
CA ARG A 175 24.12 0.57 -2.92
C ARG A 175 24.06 -0.51 -1.85
N ILE A 176 22.93 -1.18 -1.74
CA ILE A 176 22.69 -2.28 -0.81
C ILE A 176 22.30 -3.49 -1.64
N VAL A 177 23.23 -4.46 -1.75
CA VAL A 177 23.10 -5.58 -2.67
C VAL A 177 23.26 -6.90 -1.93
N ALA A 178 22.15 -7.62 -1.79
CA ALA A 178 22.08 -8.96 -1.23
C ALA A 178 21.87 -10.00 -2.35
N ASP A 179 22.69 -11.05 -2.37
CA ASP A 179 22.49 -12.16 -3.31
C ASP A 179 21.31 -13.08 -2.92
N ASP A 180 20.78 -12.97 -1.69
CA ASP A 180 19.56 -13.63 -1.24
C ASP A 180 18.47 -12.60 -0.86
N THR A 181 18.39 -12.23 0.42
CA THR A 181 17.32 -11.34 0.93
C THR A 181 17.87 -10.00 1.43
N LEU A 182 17.23 -8.91 1.00
CA LEU A 182 17.31 -7.61 1.66
C LEU A 182 16.07 -7.41 2.54
N ASP A 183 16.26 -7.30 3.86
CA ASP A 183 15.20 -7.02 4.84
C ASP A 183 15.43 -5.67 5.53
N MET A 184 14.69 -4.65 5.10
CA MET A 184 14.63 -3.35 5.78
C MET A 184 13.46 -3.36 6.75
N GLN A 185 13.74 -3.32 8.06
CA GLN A 185 12.71 -3.37 9.09
C GLN A 185 12.15 -1.98 9.41
N ARG A 186 10.95 -1.94 9.99
CA ARG A 186 10.32 -0.67 10.41
C ARG A 186 11.22 0.07 11.41
N GLY A 187 11.50 1.34 11.13
CA GLY A 187 12.42 2.16 11.92
C GLY A 187 13.88 2.13 11.46
N SER A 188 14.19 1.44 10.35
CA SER A 188 15.43 1.65 9.59
C SER A 188 15.27 2.80 8.59
N ALA A 189 16.37 3.48 8.26
CA ALA A 189 16.37 4.59 7.31
C ALA A 189 17.60 4.56 6.37
N VAL A 190 17.37 4.80 5.08
CA VAL A 190 18.42 4.99 4.06
C VAL A 190 18.21 6.30 3.31
N ARG A 191 19.20 7.20 3.29
CA ARG A 191 19.03 8.56 2.74
C ARG A 191 20.15 8.94 1.77
N VAL A 192 19.75 9.49 0.63
CA VAL A 192 20.61 10.14 -0.37
C VAL A 192 20.00 11.48 -0.77
N ASP A 193 19.47 12.23 0.19
CA ASP A 193 18.82 13.52 -0.07
C ASP A 193 19.86 14.58 -0.48
N GLY A 194 19.45 15.56 -1.29
CA GLY A 194 20.24 16.77 -1.53
C GLY A 194 20.25 17.68 -0.30
N GLY A 195 21.24 18.56 -0.20
CA GLY A 195 21.41 19.47 0.93
C GLY A 195 20.23 20.43 1.10
N ILE A 196 19.97 20.83 2.36
CA ILE A 196 18.88 21.76 2.70
C ILE A 196 19.03 23.14 2.03
N ASP A 197 20.26 23.57 1.77
CA ASP A 197 20.58 24.86 1.13
C ASP A 197 20.61 24.75 -0.42
N GLY A 198 20.51 23.53 -0.95
CA GLY A 198 20.52 23.21 -2.37
C GLY A 198 21.28 21.92 -2.66
N GLY A 199 20.96 21.29 -3.79
CA GLY A 199 21.55 20.03 -4.25
C GLY A 199 20.49 19.06 -4.78
N ASN A 200 20.88 18.28 -5.78
CA ASN A 200 20.05 17.20 -6.30
C ASN A 200 20.05 16.03 -5.31
N GLY A 201 18.97 15.24 -5.32
CA GLY A 201 19.00 13.92 -4.68
C GLY A 201 20.00 13.00 -5.38
N GLY A 202 20.55 12.04 -4.64
CA GLY A 202 21.57 11.11 -5.08
C GLY A 202 21.03 9.84 -5.72
N PHE A 203 21.86 8.79 -5.75
CA PHE A 203 21.52 7.48 -6.30
C PHE A 203 21.35 6.45 -5.18
N LEU A 204 20.23 5.73 -5.18
CA LEU A 204 19.97 4.64 -4.26
C LEU A 204 19.72 3.33 -5.02
N GLU A 205 20.48 2.28 -4.72
CA GLU A 205 20.20 0.91 -5.15
C GLU A 205 19.85 0.02 -3.95
N LEU A 206 18.70 -0.64 -4.03
CA LEU A 206 18.25 -1.64 -3.06
C LEU A 206 17.96 -2.94 -3.82
N SER A 207 18.81 -3.94 -3.64
CA SER A 207 18.81 -5.18 -4.42
C SER A 207 18.81 -6.39 -3.48
N GLY A 208 17.92 -7.34 -3.77
CA GLY A 208 17.79 -8.61 -3.06
C GLY A 208 17.36 -9.65 -4.08
N LYS A 209 18.32 -10.44 -4.58
CA LYS A 209 18.10 -11.26 -5.78
C LYS A 209 17.02 -12.33 -5.59
N GLN A 210 16.74 -12.77 -4.37
CA GLN A 210 15.62 -13.68 -4.10
C GLN A 210 14.42 -12.93 -3.53
N LYS A 211 14.65 -11.99 -2.61
CA LYS A 211 13.60 -11.24 -1.94
C LYS A 211 14.07 -9.86 -1.51
N ILE A 212 13.18 -8.88 -1.66
CA ILE A 212 13.32 -7.56 -1.04
C ILE A 212 12.09 -7.31 -0.15
N ALA A 213 12.31 -6.96 1.12
CA ALA A 213 11.29 -6.47 2.04
C ALA A 213 11.64 -5.04 2.48
N LEU A 214 10.84 -4.06 2.04
CA LEU A 214 11.07 -2.62 2.29
C LEU A 214 10.07 -2.08 3.32
N ASN A 215 10.28 -2.35 4.61
CA ASN A 215 9.43 -1.84 5.69
C ASN A 215 10.02 -0.60 6.40
N GLY A 216 11.23 -0.17 6.01
CA GLY A 216 11.91 1.03 6.49
C GLY A 216 11.70 2.27 5.61
N GLU A 217 12.27 3.40 6.03
CA GLU A 217 12.29 4.63 5.23
C GLU A 217 13.45 4.62 4.22
N PHE A 218 13.21 5.06 2.99
CA PHE A 218 14.26 5.36 2.03
C PHE A 218 13.94 6.64 1.25
N THR A 219 14.94 7.50 1.05
CA THR A 219 14.75 8.85 0.49
C THR A 219 15.91 9.28 -0.41
N GLY A 220 15.60 10.08 -1.42
CA GLY A 220 16.54 10.67 -2.38
C GLY A 220 15.96 11.94 -2.98
N ARG A 221 15.55 12.87 -2.12
CA ARG A 221 14.80 14.09 -2.43
C ARG A 221 15.73 15.26 -2.66
N ALA A 222 15.36 16.16 -3.56
CA ALA A 222 15.85 17.53 -3.52
C ALA A 222 15.04 18.30 -2.46
N LEU A 223 15.70 18.74 -1.38
CA LEU A 223 15.02 19.42 -0.27
C LEU A 223 14.68 20.89 -0.60
N LYS A 224 15.35 21.48 -1.60
CA LYS A 224 15.13 22.85 -2.06
C LYS A 224 14.56 22.87 -3.49
N ALA A 225 13.61 23.77 -3.73
CA ALA A 225 13.04 24.00 -5.05
C ALA A 225 14.12 24.41 -6.08
N GLY A 226 14.01 23.90 -7.30
CA GLY A 226 14.96 24.15 -8.39
C GLY A 226 16.01 23.06 -8.60
N TYR A 227 16.06 22.05 -7.73
CA TYR A 227 16.93 20.87 -7.87
C TYR A 227 16.11 19.62 -8.21
N LYS A 228 16.79 18.60 -8.73
CA LYS A 228 16.17 17.34 -9.17
C LYS A 228 16.19 16.32 -8.03
N ASN A 229 15.12 15.57 -7.89
CA ASN A 229 15.14 14.35 -7.08
C ASN A 229 16.14 13.35 -7.66
N GLY A 230 16.63 12.48 -6.79
CA GLY A 230 17.54 11.40 -7.09
C GLY A 230 16.86 10.25 -7.83
N SER A 231 17.62 9.17 -8.02
CA SER A 231 17.14 7.95 -8.69
C SER A 231 17.20 6.75 -7.75
N LEU A 232 16.22 5.85 -7.92
CA LEU A 232 16.10 4.59 -7.19
C LEU A 232 16.19 3.43 -8.17
N LEU A 233 17.09 2.50 -7.93
CA LEU A 233 17.15 1.20 -8.58
C LEU A 233 16.67 0.12 -7.61
N LEU A 234 15.67 -0.65 -8.02
CA LEU A 234 15.26 -1.87 -7.35
C LEU A 234 15.54 -3.04 -8.30
N ASP A 235 16.33 -4.01 -7.86
CA ASP A 235 16.63 -5.23 -8.64
C ASP A 235 16.21 -6.51 -7.88
N PRO A 236 14.90 -6.77 -7.71
CA PRO A 236 14.40 -8.03 -7.19
C PRO A 236 14.08 -9.05 -8.30
N LEU A 237 14.05 -10.34 -7.96
CA LEU A 237 13.41 -11.36 -8.81
C LEU A 237 11.89 -11.15 -8.90
N ASN A 238 11.25 -10.69 -7.83
CA ASN A 238 9.83 -10.36 -7.77
C ASN A 238 9.61 -9.09 -6.93
N ILE A 239 8.81 -8.14 -7.42
CA ILE A 239 8.39 -6.96 -6.66
C ILE A 239 6.90 -7.04 -6.33
N ASN A 240 6.54 -6.90 -5.06
CA ASN A 240 5.16 -6.76 -4.60
C ASN A 240 5.04 -5.50 -3.75
N ILE A 241 4.39 -4.47 -4.29
CA ILE A 241 4.17 -3.20 -3.61
C ILE A 241 2.78 -3.27 -2.97
N VAL A 242 2.73 -3.48 -1.66
CA VAL A 242 1.48 -3.56 -0.89
C VAL A 242 1.32 -2.28 -0.09
N ALA A 243 0.22 -1.55 -0.28
CA ALA A 243 -0.11 -0.39 0.54
C ALA A 243 -0.42 -0.85 1.98
N ASP A 244 0.19 -0.22 2.98
CA ASP A 244 -0.09 -0.47 4.41
C ASP A 244 -1.57 -0.14 4.70
N SER A 245 -2.29 -1.09 5.29
CA SER A 245 -3.71 -1.00 5.69
C SER A 245 -3.97 -0.08 6.89
N SER A 246 -3.10 0.90 7.16
CA SER A 246 -3.25 1.84 8.26
C SER A 246 -4.40 2.83 8.01
N VAL A 247 -5.20 3.13 9.04
CA VAL A 247 -6.26 4.16 8.95
C VAL A 247 -5.61 5.52 8.73
N LEU A 248 -5.79 6.09 7.54
CA LEU A 248 -5.16 7.36 7.14
C LEU A 248 -5.82 8.58 7.80
N ALA A 249 -7.13 8.55 8.01
CA ALA A 249 -7.90 9.62 8.63
C ALA A 249 -9.24 9.13 9.18
N THR A 250 -9.76 9.82 10.20
CA THR A 250 -11.15 9.66 10.70
C THR A 250 -11.86 11.01 10.59
N VAL A 251 -12.98 11.05 9.86
CA VAL A 251 -13.76 12.27 9.63
C VAL A 251 -15.10 12.18 10.35
N ALA A 252 -15.40 13.14 11.23
CA ALA A 252 -16.69 13.21 11.90
C ALA A 252 -17.77 13.75 10.95
N VAL A 253 -18.75 12.91 10.61
CA VAL A 253 -19.80 13.24 9.61
C VAL A 253 -21.14 13.69 10.22
N GLY A 254 -21.19 13.87 11.55
CA GLY A 254 -22.36 14.36 12.29
C GLY A 254 -22.90 13.38 13.35
N PRO A 255 -23.90 13.80 14.15
CA PRO A 255 -24.49 12.97 15.19
C PRO A 255 -25.45 11.92 14.59
N ASN A 256 -25.13 10.64 14.81
CA ASN A 256 -25.95 9.44 14.57
C ASN A 256 -26.04 8.88 13.13
N PHE A 257 -25.86 7.55 13.07
CA PHE A 257 -26.08 6.61 11.95
C PHE A 257 -25.70 7.12 10.55
N PRO A 258 -24.40 7.20 10.21
CA PRO A 258 -24.00 7.31 8.81
C PRO A 258 -24.56 6.11 8.05
N GLY A 259 -25.36 6.40 7.02
CA GLY A 259 -25.88 5.44 6.06
C GLY A 259 -24.83 5.11 5.01
N TYR A 260 -25.28 4.90 3.77
CA TYR A 260 -24.35 4.62 2.66
C TYR A 260 -23.48 5.83 2.33
N VAL A 261 -22.32 5.53 1.77
CA VAL A 261 -21.37 6.51 1.24
C VAL A 261 -21.13 6.25 -0.23
N VAL A 262 -20.94 7.30 -1.01
CA VAL A 262 -20.51 7.23 -2.41
C VAL A 262 -19.36 8.19 -2.67
N VAL A 263 -18.41 7.76 -3.50
CA VAL A 263 -17.30 8.59 -3.95
C VAL A 263 -17.65 9.15 -5.33
N SER A 264 -17.29 10.40 -5.60
CA SER A 264 -17.42 10.97 -6.93
C SER A 264 -16.53 10.24 -7.95
N PRO A 265 -16.92 10.17 -9.24
CA PRO A 265 -16.15 9.49 -10.28
C PRO A 265 -14.70 9.99 -10.43
N ASP A 266 -14.46 11.26 -10.16
CA ASP A 266 -13.14 11.90 -10.16
C ASP A 266 -12.35 11.67 -8.85
N GLY A 267 -12.94 11.01 -7.86
CA GLY A 267 -12.35 10.74 -6.55
C GLY A 267 -12.24 11.96 -5.64
N SER A 268 -12.74 13.14 -6.03
CA SER A 268 -12.51 14.41 -5.31
C SER A 268 -13.43 14.62 -4.10
N ARG A 269 -14.56 13.92 -4.05
CA ARG A 269 -15.61 14.09 -3.04
C ARG A 269 -16.14 12.75 -2.54
N ILE A 270 -16.46 12.68 -1.25
CA ILE A 270 -17.28 11.62 -0.65
C ILE A 270 -18.59 12.24 -0.20
N TYR A 271 -19.71 11.61 -0.54
CA TYR A 271 -21.03 11.97 -0.05
C TYR A 271 -21.49 10.88 0.92
N SER A 272 -21.87 11.28 2.13
CA SER A 272 -22.36 10.39 3.18
C SER A 272 -23.79 10.77 3.55
N GLY A 273 -24.71 9.84 3.41
CA GLY A 273 -26.10 10.02 3.86
C GLY A 273 -26.23 9.81 5.37
N SER A 274 -27.09 10.58 6.03
CA SER A 274 -27.45 10.36 7.42
C SER A 274 -28.87 9.83 7.56
N PHE A 275 -29.00 8.67 8.20
CA PHE A 275 -30.28 8.00 8.44
C PHE A 275 -31.09 8.77 9.51
N ASN A 276 -32.39 9.01 9.26
CA ASN A 276 -33.35 9.70 10.16
C ASN A 276 -33.08 11.18 10.52
N VAL A 277 -31.91 11.74 10.22
CA VAL A 277 -31.56 13.13 10.59
C VAL A 277 -31.62 14.10 9.41
N GLY A 278 -31.84 13.58 8.18
CA GLY A 278 -32.21 14.41 7.03
C GLY A 278 -31.09 15.29 6.49
N PHE A 279 -29.88 14.76 6.32
CA PHE A 279 -28.82 15.48 5.59
C PHE A 279 -27.87 14.56 4.83
N VAL A 280 -27.16 15.14 3.87
CA VAL A 280 -26.01 14.55 3.17
C VAL A 280 -24.77 15.38 3.47
N THR A 281 -23.74 14.73 4.02
CA THR A 281 -22.44 15.35 4.29
C THR A 281 -21.52 15.18 3.09
N VAL A 282 -20.85 16.25 2.67
CA VAL A 282 -19.88 16.26 1.58
C VAL A 282 -18.48 16.42 2.17
N ILE A 283 -17.57 15.53 1.82
CA ILE A 283 -16.20 15.46 2.32
C ILE A 283 -15.24 15.65 1.15
N ASP A 284 -14.25 16.50 1.30
CA ASP A 284 -13.13 16.65 0.36
C ASP A 284 -12.07 15.57 0.65
N THR A 285 -11.72 14.78 -0.35
CA THR A 285 -10.82 13.62 -0.19
C THR A 285 -9.35 14.00 -0.07
N ALA A 286 -8.96 15.18 -0.54
CA ALA A 286 -7.58 15.67 -0.44
C ALA A 286 -7.27 16.20 0.96
N THR A 287 -8.27 16.78 1.63
CA THR A 287 -8.13 17.45 2.94
C THR A 287 -8.77 16.68 4.08
N ASN A 288 -9.59 15.66 3.80
CA ASN A 288 -10.42 14.94 4.77
C ASN A 288 -11.36 15.87 5.56
N ALA A 289 -11.73 17.02 4.98
CA ALA A 289 -12.58 18.00 5.62
C ALA A 289 -14.03 17.88 5.13
N VAL A 290 -15.00 18.08 6.02
CA VAL A 290 -16.39 18.30 5.64
C VAL A 290 -16.50 19.68 5.00
N VAL A 291 -16.92 19.72 3.73
CA VAL A 291 -17.03 20.96 2.94
C VAL A 291 -18.47 21.43 2.76
N ALA A 292 -19.46 20.55 2.97
CA ALA A 292 -20.87 20.93 2.98
C ALA A 292 -21.73 19.93 3.78
N THR A 293 -22.88 20.41 4.25
CA THR A 293 -23.96 19.60 4.82
C THR A 293 -25.25 20.05 4.16
N ILE A 294 -25.89 19.14 3.42
CA ILE A 294 -27.03 19.44 2.54
C ILE A 294 -28.28 18.88 3.20
N PRO A 295 -29.25 19.72 3.62
CA PRO A 295 -30.50 19.25 4.19
C PRO A 295 -31.33 18.46 3.16
N VAL A 296 -31.84 17.30 3.57
CA VAL A 296 -32.73 16.43 2.79
C VAL A 296 -33.81 15.83 3.70
N ALA A 297 -34.84 15.17 3.15
CA ALA A 297 -35.86 14.50 3.97
C ALA A 297 -35.28 13.31 4.77
N GLY A 298 -34.36 12.57 4.13
CA GLY A 298 -33.61 11.46 4.71
C GLY A 298 -32.66 10.90 3.66
N ALA A 299 -31.63 10.17 4.11
CA ALA A 299 -30.63 9.57 3.23
C ALA A 299 -30.26 8.17 3.73
N VAL A 300 -31.22 7.23 3.68
CA VAL A 300 -30.96 5.83 4.01
C VAL A 300 -29.98 5.22 3.03
N ALA A 301 -30.06 5.58 1.74
CA ALA A 301 -29.21 5.11 0.66
C ALA A 301 -28.91 6.27 -0.29
N ILE A 302 -27.73 6.22 -0.91
CA ILE A 302 -27.23 7.29 -1.77
C ILE A 302 -26.57 6.71 -3.01
N ALA A 303 -26.80 7.34 -4.17
CA ALA A 303 -26.14 7.02 -5.43
C ALA A 303 -25.68 8.30 -6.12
N ILE A 304 -24.57 8.23 -6.85
CA ILE A 304 -24.10 9.33 -7.70
C ILE A 304 -24.31 8.98 -9.17
N LYS A 305 -24.69 9.97 -9.98
CA LYS A 305 -24.71 9.83 -11.43
C LYS A 305 -23.27 9.61 -11.94
N PRO A 306 -23.03 8.75 -12.95
CA PRO A 306 -21.69 8.45 -13.44
C PRO A 306 -20.90 9.64 -13.99
N ASP A 307 -21.58 10.72 -14.38
CA ASP A 307 -20.94 11.98 -14.78
C ASP A 307 -20.60 12.90 -13.59
N GLY A 308 -20.91 12.48 -12.37
CA GLY A 308 -20.63 13.21 -11.14
C GLY A 308 -21.54 14.41 -10.89
N THR A 309 -22.49 14.72 -11.76
CA THR A 309 -23.27 15.98 -11.72
C THR A 309 -24.39 15.98 -10.68
N ARG A 310 -24.88 14.80 -10.30
CA ARG A 310 -26.03 14.66 -9.39
C ARG A 310 -25.83 13.54 -8.40
N VAL A 311 -26.25 13.79 -7.17
CA VAL A 311 -26.38 12.81 -6.10
C VAL A 311 -27.85 12.58 -5.79
N TYR A 312 -28.23 11.33 -5.61
CA TYR A 312 -29.59 10.89 -5.34
C TYR A 312 -29.64 10.25 -3.96
N ALA A 313 -30.37 10.85 -3.03
CA ALA A 313 -30.51 10.36 -1.66
C ALA A 313 -31.95 9.88 -1.43
N VAL A 314 -32.09 8.61 -1.08
CA VAL A 314 -33.38 7.97 -0.79
C VAL A 314 -33.70 8.14 0.68
N ASP A 315 -34.93 8.52 0.98
CA ASP A 315 -35.48 8.55 2.32
C ASP A 315 -36.27 7.27 2.62
N GLN A 316 -36.06 6.70 3.81
CA GLN A 316 -36.86 5.60 4.33
C GLN A 316 -37.88 6.15 5.32
N THR A 317 -39.11 6.28 4.85
CA THR A 317 -40.24 6.70 5.66
C THR A 317 -40.88 5.51 6.41
N GLY A 318 -41.59 5.82 7.49
CA GLY A 318 -42.29 4.82 8.30
C GLY A 318 -43.41 4.08 7.53
N PRO A 319 -43.95 2.99 8.11
CA PRO A 319 -45.02 2.21 7.48
C PRO A 319 -46.21 3.07 7.05
N GLY A 320 -46.67 2.89 5.81
CA GLY A 320 -47.84 3.62 5.27
C GLY A 320 -47.55 5.04 4.78
N VAL A 321 -46.30 5.52 4.83
CA VAL A 321 -45.88 6.80 4.26
C VAL A 321 -45.01 6.55 3.02
N PRO A 322 -45.32 7.11 1.84
CA PRO A 322 -44.44 7.00 0.67
C PRO A 322 -43.07 7.61 0.95
N GLY A 323 -42.02 6.95 0.47
CA GLY A 323 -40.67 7.49 0.53
C GLY A 323 -40.46 8.63 -0.47
N THR A 324 -39.33 9.31 -0.32
CA THR A 324 -38.92 10.37 -1.25
C THR A 324 -37.49 10.15 -1.71
N LEU A 325 -37.15 10.75 -2.86
CA LEU A 325 -35.82 10.82 -3.40
C LEU A 325 -35.40 12.28 -3.56
N SER A 326 -34.37 12.68 -2.83
CA SER A 326 -33.74 13.98 -2.95
C SER A 326 -32.71 13.96 -4.08
N VAL A 327 -32.76 14.94 -4.98
CA VAL A 327 -31.81 15.14 -6.07
C VAL A 327 -30.94 16.34 -5.73
N ILE A 328 -29.64 16.12 -5.60
CA ILE A 328 -28.65 17.10 -5.18
C ILE A 328 -27.75 17.43 -6.38
N ASP A 329 -27.56 18.71 -6.65
CA ASP A 329 -26.57 19.21 -7.59
C ASP A 329 -25.19 19.28 -6.91
N THR A 330 -24.19 18.63 -7.51
CA THR A 330 -22.84 18.50 -6.91
C THR A 330 -21.96 19.71 -7.13
N ALA A 331 -22.26 20.54 -8.14
CA ALA A 331 -21.50 21.76 -8.41
C ALA A 331 -21.83 22.85 -7.36
N THR A 332 -23.08 22.91 -6.94
CA THR A 332 -23.59 23.91 -5.99
C THR A 332 -23.80 23.36 -4.58
N ASN A 333 -23.77 22.03 -4.40
CA ASN A 333 -24.12 21.34 -3.15
C ASN A 333 -25.53 21.73 -2.66
N THR A 334 -26.51 21.76 -3.57
CA THR A 334 -27.88 22.15 -3.24
C THR A 334 -28.90 21.08 -3.63
N LEU A 335 -29.98 20.99 -2.86
CA LEU A 335 -31.16 20.20 -3.20
C LEU A 335 -31.91 20.89 -4.34
N ILE A 336 -32.04 20.22 -5.49
CA ILE A 336 -32.65 20.79 -6.71
C ILE A 336 -34.00 20.17 -7.08
N ALA A 337 -34.30 18.96 -6.59
CA ALA A 337 -35.59 18.32 -6.81
C ALA A 337 -35.90 17.25 -5.75
N ILE A 338 -37.19 16.94 -5.61
CA ILE A 338 -37.68 15.79 -4.85
C ILE A 338 -38.59 14.99 -5.77
N ALA A 339 -38.36 13.67 -5.85
CA ALA A 339 -39.24 12.72 -6.54
C ALA A 339 -39.88 11.77 -5.52
N ALA A 340 -41.07 11.25 -5.86
CA ALA A 340 -41.71 10.21 -5.04
C ALA A 340 -41.07 8.85 -5.30
N THR A 341 -40.92 8.03 -4.25
CA THR A 341 -40.57 6.61 -4.38
C THR A 341 -41.76 5.75 -3.97
N GLY A 342 -41.55 4.46 -3.73
CA GLY A 342 -42.55 3.58 -3.11
C GLY A 342 -42.49 3.61 -1.59
N TYR A 343 -43.07 2.61 -0.94
CA TYR A 343 -43.11 2.52 0.51
C TYR A 343 -41.90 1.77 1.08
N GLY A 344 -41.25 2.33 2.10
CA GLY A 344 -40.12 1.70 2.77
C GLY A 344 -38.92 1.50 1.86
N SER A 345 -38.53 2.54 1.12
CA SER A 345 -37.37 2.47 0.23
C SER A 345 -36.08 2.14 1.01
N ASN A 346 -35.29 1.19 0.49
CA ASN A 346 -34.12 0.63 1.18
C ASN A 346 -32.80 0.93 0.46
N HIS A 347 -32.77 0.81 -0.87
CA HIS A 347 -31.55 0.94 -1.67
C HIS A 347 -31.81 1.65 -3.00
N ILE A 348 -30.76 2.24 -3.57
CA ILE A 348 -30.75 2.81 -4.93
C ILE A 348 -29.51 2.32 -5.70
N SER A 349 -29.73 1.80 -6.91
CA SER A 349 -28.65 1.48 -7.85
C SER A 349 -28.77 2.32 -9.13
N MET A 350 -27.63 2.74 -9.67
CA MET A 350 -27.56 3.60 -10.86
C MET A 350 -27.25 2.76 -12.10
N ARG A 351 -27.93 3.04 -13.21
CA ARG A 351 -27.54 2.47 -14.51
C ARG A 351 -26.17 3.02 -14.92
N PRO A 352 -25.26 2.23 -15.51
CA PRO A 352 -23.92 2.69 -15.86
C PRO A 352 -23.86 3.91 -16.82
N ASP A 353 -24.88 4.10 -17.65
CA ASP A 353 -25.02 5.27 -18.52
C ASP A 353 -25.62 6.51 -17.81
N GLY A 354 -26.02 6.37 -16.55
CA GLY A 354 -26.62 7.42 -15.74
C GLY A 354 -28.03 7.82 -16.13
N THR A 355 -28.68 7.14 -17.08
CA THR A 355 -30.01 7.53 -17.60
C THR A 355 -31.16 7.12 -16.69
N LYS A 356 -30.95 6.08 -15.88
CA LYS A 356 -31.95 5.55 -14.96
C LYS A 356 -31.34 5.19 -13.61
N ALA A 357 -32.15 5.26 -12.56
CA ALA A 357 -31.84 4.67 -11.26
C ALA A 357 -32.97 3.74 -10.80
N TYR A 358 -32.65 2.78 -9.93
CA TYR A 358 -33.55 1.72 -9.50
C TYR A 358 -33.59 1.67 -7.98
N ILE A 359 -34.76 1.95 -7.42
CA ILE A 359 -34.99 2.05 -5.97
C ILE A 359 -35.83 0.87 -5.52
N THR A 360 -35.36 0.11 -4.55
CA THR A 360 -36.09 -1.01 -3.95
C THR A 360 -36.97 -0.54 -2.81
N ASN A 361 -38.23 -0.94 -2.82
CA ASN A 361 -39.23 -0.54 -1.83
C ASN A 361 -39.67 -1.77 -1.01
N GLY A 362 -39.14 -1.87 0.21
CA GLY A 362 -39.27 -3.04 1.07
C GLY A 362 -40.72 -3.34 1.50
N ASN A 363 -41.56 -2.31 1.62
CA ASN A 363 -42.89 -2.43 2.22
C ASN A 363 -44.02 -2.60 1.18
N ASP A 364 -43.78 -2.44 -0.12
CA ASP A 364 -44.81 -2.56 -1.17
C ASP A 364 -44.49 -3.56 -2.29
N SER A 365 -43.40 -4.35 -2.16
CA SER A 365 -42.97 -5.34 -3.16
C SER A 365 -42.74 -4.76 -4.56
N ARG A 366 -42.20 -3.53 -4.63
CA ARG A 366 -41.93 -2.85 -5.90
C ARG A 366 -40.49 -2.38 -6.04
N LEU A 367 -40.09 -2.23 -7.30
CA LEU A 367 -38.92 -1.49 -7.74
C LEU A 367 -39.38 -0.20 -8.42
N THR A 368 -38.96 0.95 -7.92
CA THR A 368 -39.15 2.24 -8.60
C THR A 368 -38.02 2.46 -9.60
N VAL A 369 -38.37 2.70 -10.85
CA VAL A 369 -37.45 3.12 -11.93
C VAL A 369 -37.55 4.63 -12.07
N LEU A 370 -36.47 5.34 -11.75
CA LEU A 370 -36.33 6.78 -11.95
C LEU A 370 -35.70 7.07 -13.31
N ASN A 371 -36.26 7.99 -14.08
CA ASN A 371 -35.59 8.64 -15.20
C ASN A 371 -34.80 9.85 -14.68
N THR A 372 -33.49 9.86 -14.86
CA THR A 372 -32.62 10.92 -14.29
C THR A 372 -32.68 12.23 -15.07
N ALA A 373 -33.21 12.22 -16.30
CA ALA A 373 -33.34 13.42 -17.11
C ALA A 373 -34.43 14.37 -16.57
N ASP A 374 -35.57 13.82 -16.17
CA ASP A 374 -36.78 14.56 -15.80
C ASP A 374 -37.31 14.22 -14.39
N ASN A 375 -36.64 13.31 -13.66
CA ASN A 375 -37.01 12.82 -12.33
C ASN A 375 -38.38 12.11 -12.28
N THR A 376 -38.89 11.64 -13.41
CA THR A 376 -40.13 10.86 -13.45
C THR A 376 -39.90 9.42 -13.00
N THR A 377 -40.93 8.78 -12.45
CA THR A 377 -40.82 7.42 -11.88
C THR A 377 -41.85 6.46 -12.44
N VAL A 378 -41.44 5.20 -12.65
CA VAL A 378 -42.31 4.07 -13.02
C VAL A 378 -42.15 2.96 -11.98
N GLN A 379 -43.25 2.33 -11.58
CA GLN A 379 -43.22 1.22 -10.62
C GLN A 379 -43.22 -0.14 -11.35
N VAL A 380 -42.38 -1.06 -10.89
CA VAL A 380 -42.30 -2.44 -11.38
C VAL A 380 -42.59 -3.38 -10.21
N ASN A 381 -43.56 -4.27 -10.36
CA ASN A 381 -43.86 -5.28 -9.33
C ASN A 381 -42.75 -6.34 -9.29
N ILE A 382 -42.23 -6.62 -8.09
CA ILE A 382 -41.26 -7.68 -7.81
C ILE A 382 -41.77 -8.53 -6.63
N GLN A 383 -40.92 -9.34 -6.00
CA GLN A 383 -41.34 -10.19 -4.86
C GLN A 383 -41.19 -9.44 -3.52
N SER A 384 -41.56 -10.11 -2.42
CA SER A 384 -41.71 -9.49 -1.11
C SER A 384 -40.40 -9.19 -0.40
N GLY A 385 -40.37 -8.08 0.33
CA GLY A 385 -39.23 -7.56 1.07
C GLY A 385 -38.03 -7.13 0.21
N PRO A 386 -38.19 -6.29 -0.83
CA PRO A 386 -37.05 -5.78 -1.59
C PRO A 386 -35.96 -5.14 -0.71
N SER A 387 -34.70 -5.52 -0.94
CA SER A 387 -33.54 -5.05 -0.18
C SER A 387 -32.48 -4.45 -1.11
N GLY A 388 -31.29 -5.04 -1.24
CA GLY A 388 -30.25 -4.59 -2.17
C GLY A 388 -30.61 -4.86 -3.63
N SER A 389 -30.03 -4.06 -4.53
CA SER A 389 -30.16 -4.23 -5.98
C SER A 389 -28.86 -3.87 -6.69
N ALA A 390 -28.60 -4.50 -7.84
CA ALA A 390 -27.44 -4.20 -8.68
C ALA A 390 -27.82 -4.24 -10.16
N VAL A 391 -27.23 -3.33 -10.94
CA VAL A 391 -27.39 -3.26 -12.40
C VAL A 391 -26.20 -3.93 -13.06
N THR A 392 -26.43 -4.69 -14.13
CA THR A 392 -25.33 -5.27 -14.92
C THR A 392 -24.46 -4.18 -15.55
N PRO A 393 -23.15 -4.42 -15.77
CA PRO A 393 -22.24 -3.42 -16.37
C PRO A 393 -22.68 -2.90 -17.74
N ASN A 394 -23.36 -3.72 -18.54
CA ASN A 394 -23.96 -3.33 -19.81
C ASN A 394 -25.31 -2.59 -19.67
N GLY A 395 -25.81 -2.42 -18.45
CA GLY A 395 -27.05 -1.73 -18.14
C GLY A 395 -28.33 -2.44 -18.61
N ALA A 396 -28.27 -3.73 -18.98
CA ALA A 396 -29.39 -4.47 -19.57
C ALA A 396 -30.36 -5.07 -18.52
N PHE A 397 -29.86 -5.42 -17.34
CA PHE A 397 -30.67 -6.04 -16.29
C PHE A 397 -30.41 -5.42 -14.92
N VAL A 398 -31.44 -5.43 -14.07
CA VAL A 398 -31.34 -5.18 -12.63
C VAL A 398 -31.67 -6.46 -11.90
N TYR A 399 -30.79 -6.86 -11.01
CA TYR A 399 -31.03 -7.95 -10.06
C TYR A 399 -31.41 -7.33 -8.73
N ALA A 400 -32.62 -7.62 -8.23
CA ALA A 400 -33.15 -7.08 -6.99
C ALA A 400 -33.44 -8.22 -6.00
N ASN A 401 -32.85 -8.14 -4.81
CA ASN A 401 -33.08 -9.11 -3.75
C ASN A 401 -34.45 -8.92 -3.13
N ASN A 402 -35.12 -10.03 -2.86
CA ASN A 402 -36.41 -10.10 -2.18
C ASN A 402 -36.23 -10.87 -0.88
N GLY A 403 -35.92 -10.14 0.19
CA GLY A 403 -35.55 -10.68 1.50
C GLY A 403 -36.61 -11.61 2.09
N ALA A 404 -37.88 -11.20 2.06
CA ALA A 404 -38.97 -11.99 2.63
C ALA A 404 -39.33 -13.22 1.76
N SER A 405 -39.03 -13.17 0.46
CA SER A 405 -39.32 -14.25 -0.50
C SER A 405 -38.14 -15.20 -0.76
N ASN A 406 -36.97 -14.97 -0.15
CA ASN A 406 -35.73 -15.75 -0.39
C ASN A 406 -35.38 -15.89 -1.88
N SER A 407 -35.51 -14.80 -2.63
CA SER A 407 -35.33 -14.81 -4.09
C SER A 407 -34.69 -13.54 -4.63
N VAL A 408 -34.28 -13.57 -5.90
CA VAL A 408 -33.78 -12.42 -6.66
C VAL A 408 -34.64 -12.25 -7.90
N SER A 409 -35.25 -11.07 -8.08
CA SER A 409 -35.98 -10.72 -9.30
C SER A 409 -35.02 -10.14 -10.33
N VAL A 410 -35.11 -10.64 -11.57
CA VAL A 410 -34.32 -10.13 -12.72
C VAL A 410 -35.23 -9.25 -13.56
N VAL A 411 -34.94 -7.96 -13.64
CA VAL A 411 -35.74 -6.95 -14.35
C VAL A 411 -34.99 -6.49 -15.59
N ASN A 412 -35.64 -6.55 -16.76
CA ASN A 412 -35.11 -6.00 -18.00
C ASN A 412 -35.27 -4.46 -18.00
N THR A 413 -34.18 -3.74 -18.24
CA THR A 413 -34.14 -2.27 -18.13
C THR A 413 -34.74 -1.54 -19.31
N ALA A 414 -34.87 -2.21 -20.47
CA ALA A 414 -35.48 -1.66 -21.66
C ALA A 414 -37.00 -1.71 -21.57
N THR A 415 -37.55 -2.83 -21.07
CA THR A 415 -39.00 -3.04 -20.98
C THR A 415 -39.58 -2.74 -19.60
N ASN A 416 -38.73 -2.52 -18.58
CA ASN A 416 -39.12 -2.37 -17.17
C ASN A 416 -40.01 -3.54 -16.69
N SER A 417 -39.68 -4.77 -17.07
CA SER A 417 -40.46 -5.97 -16.72
C SER A 417 -39.59 -7.05 -16.09
N VAL A 418 -40.16 -7.80 -15.14
CA VAL A 418 -39.49 -8.97 -14.56
C VAL A 418 -39.41 -10.07 -15.63
N VAL A 419 -38.20 -10.54 -15.89
CA VAL A 419 -37.90 -11.65 -16.82
C VAL A 419 -38.01 -12.99 -16.10
N THR A 420 -37.46 -13.07 -14.90
CA THR A 420 -37.47 -14.29 -14.09
C THR A 420 -37.24 -13.96 -12.62
N THR A 421 -37.44 -14.95 -11.75
CA THR A 421 -37.13 -14.91 -10.32
C THR A 421 -36.29 -16.12 -9.96
N ILE A 422 -35.18 -15.89 -9.27
CA ILE A 422 -34.17 -16.89 -8.93
C ILE A 422 -34.29 -17.18 -7.43
N GLY A 423 -34.48 -18.45 -7.04
CA GLY A 423 -34.42 -18.85 -5.63
C GLY A 423 -32.98 -18.79 -5.11
N VAL A 424 -32.77 -18.18 -3.95
CA VAL A 424 -31.45 -18.07 -3.29
C VAL A 424 -31.54 -18.49 -1.83
N GLY A 425 -30.47 -18.27 -1.06
CA GLY A 425 -30.46 -18.55 0.38
C GLY A 425 -31.41 -17.64 1.19
N ALA A 426 -31.52 -17.92 2.49
CA ALA A 426 -32.48 -17.27 3.35
C ALA A 426 -32.17 -15.79 3.60
N ASN A 427 -33.19 -14.94 3.45
CA ASN A 427 -33.19 -13.50 3.69
C ASN A 427 -32.05 -12.76 2.95
N PRO A 428 -32.06 -12.71 1.61
CA PRO A 428 -31.05 -12.00 0.84
C PRO A 428 -31.11 -10.49 1.11
N GLN A 429 -29.96 -9.88 1.43
CA GLN A 429 -29.88 -8.47 1.84
C GLN A 429 -29.13 -7.59 0.83
N TRP A 430 -28.04 -8.09 0.25
CA TRP A 430 -27.25 -7.33 -0.72
C TRP A 430 -26.84 -8.18 -1.91
N ILE A 431 -26.66 -7.52 -3.05
CA ILE A 431 -26.26 -8.15 -4.30
C ILE A 431 -25.27 -7.27 -5.04
N VAL A 432 -24.28 -7.88 -5.67
CA VAL A 432 -23.30 -7.21 -6.52
C VAL A 432 -23.11 -8.01 -7.81
N VAL A 433 -22.96 -7.33 -8.93
CA VAL A 433 -22.60 -7.95 -10.21
C VAL A 433 -21.10 -7.78 -10.44
N ARG A 434 -20.42 -8.85 -10.83
CA ARG A 434 -18.99 -8.83 -11.15
C ARG A 434 -18.71 -7.85 -12.30
N PRO A 435 -17.55 -7.17 -12.36
CA PRO A 435 -17.26 -6.17 -13.39
C PRO A 435 -17.38 -6.67 -14.83
N ASP A 436 -17.13 -7.96 -15.09
CA ASP A 436 -17.28 -8.58 -16.40
C ASP A 436 -18.74 -8.96 -16.75
N GLY A 437 -19.67 -8.80 -15.79
CA GLY A 437 -21.09 -9.09 -15.94
C GLY A 437 -21.44 -10.57 -15.97
N ALA A 438 -20.49 -11.49 -15.77
CA ALA A 438 -20.72 -12.92 -15.93
C ALA A 438 -21.32 -13.60 -14.70
N ARG A 439 -21.14 -13.00 -13.51
CA ARG A 439 -21.69 -13.52 -12.24
C ARG A 439 -22.26 -12.39 -11.39
N ALA A 440 -23.27 -12.71 -10.59
CA ALA A 440 -23.70 -11.91 -9.46
C ALA A 440 -23.55 -12.69 -8.16
N TYR A 441 -23.34 -11.98 -7.05
CA TYR A 441 -23.18 -12.57 -5.73
C TYR A 441 -24.24 -11.97 -4.82
N THR A 442 -24.93 -12.80 -4.04
CA THR A 442 -26.01 -12.38 -3.14
C THR A 442 -25.72 -12.81 -1.71
N ALA A 443 -25.69 -11.86 -0.77
CA ALA A 443 -25.50 -12.14 0.65
C ALA A 443 -26.81 -12.56 1.31
N ASN A 444 -26.85 -13.79 1.83
CA ASN A 444 -28.00 -14.39 2.49
C ASN A 444 -27.87 -14.23 4.01
N LEU A 445 -28.48 -13.17 4.56
CA LEU A 445 -28.29 -12.76 5.96
C LEU A 445 -28.62 -13.86 6.95
N SER A 446 -29.81 -14.47 6.81
CA SER A 446 -30.26 -15.53 7.72
C SER A 446 -29.68 -16.90 7.34
N GLY A 447 -29.19 -17.04 6.11
CA GLY A 447 -28.57 -18.26 5.61
C GLY A 447 -27.06 -18.36 5.85
N ASN A 448 -26.42 -17.34 6.44
CA ASN A 448 -24.96 -17.25 6.67
C ASN A 448 -24.12 -17.70 5.45
N SER A 449 -24.56 -17.28 4.26
CA SER A 449 -24.00 -17.74 2.99
C SER A 449 -24.04 -16.66 1.92
N VAL A 450 -23.30 -16.89 0.84
CA VAL A 450 -23.36 -16.13 -0.41
C VAL A 450 -23.82 -17.05 -1.53
N SER A 451 -24.89 -16.67 -2.24
CA SER A 451 -25.30 -17.35 -3.47
C SER A 451 -24.58 -16.74 -4.67
N VAL A 452 -23.97 -17.58 -5.51
CA VAL A 452 -23.33 -17.22 -6.78
C VAL A 452 -24.32 -17.47 -7.90
N ILE A 453 -24.68 -16.42 -8.65
CA ILE A 453 -25.69 -16.45 -9.71
C ILE A 453 -24.99 -16.29 -11.05
N ASP A 454 -25.34 -17.12 -12.02
CA ASP A 454 -24.92 -16.96 -13.41
C ASP A 454 -25.68 -15.82 -14.07
N THR A 455 -24.96 -14.81 -14.56
CA THR A 455 -25.56 -13.66 -15.25
C THR A 455 -25.07 -13.52 -16.68
N ASN A 456 -24.29 -14.49 -17.19
CA ASN A 456 -23.79 -14.47 -18.56
C ASN A 456 -24.91 -14.85 -19.54
N PRO A 457 -25.38 -13.95 -20.44
CA PRO A 457 -26.44 -14.27 -21.38
C PRO A 457 -26.10 -15.40 -22.36
N ALA A 458 -24.80 -15.68 -22.57
CA ALA A 458 -24.34 -16.78 -23.43
C ALA A 458 -24.28 -18.13 -22.70
N SER A 459 -24.48 -18.15 -21.38
CA SER A 459 -24.40 -19.38 -20.60
C SER A 459 -25.71 -20.18 -20.66
N PRO A 460 -25.67 -21.52 -20.79
CA PRO A 460 -26.86 -22.36 -20.74
C PRO A 460 -27.53 -22.36 -19.35
N THR A 461 -26.81 -21.92 -18.31
CA THR A 461 -27.28 -21.85 -16.93
C THR A 461 -27.59 -20.43 -16.46
N VAL A 462 -27.75 -19.48 -17.40
CA VAL A 462 -28.07 -18.08 -17.07
C VAL A 462 -29.28 -17.99 -16.14
N ASN A 463 -29.21 -17.08 -15.16
CA ASN A 463 -30.21 -16.87 -14.12
C ASN A 463 -30.45 -18.10 -13.22
N THR A 464 -29.41 -18.89 -12.96
CA THR A 464 -29.43 -19.96 -11.95
C THR A 464 -28.34 -19.76 -10.90
N VAL A 465 -28.49 -20.41 -9.74
CA VAL A 465 -27.48 -20.42 -8.69
C VAL A 465 -26.43 -21.48 -9.02
N LEU A 466 -25.19 -21.04 -9.25
CA LEU A 466 -24.04 -21.89 -9.54
C LEU A 466 -23.46 -22.52 -8.27
N ALA A 467 -23.47 -21.78 -7.16
CA ALA A 467 -22.90 -22.21 -5.89
C ALA A 467 -23.54 -21.45 -4.71
N THR A 468 -23.47 -22.05 -3.53
CA THR A 468 -23.76 -21.39 -2.25
C THR A 468 -22.57 -21.57 -1.33
N ILE A 469 -21.93 -20.46 -0.96
CA ILE A 469 -20.67 -20.43 -0.21
C ILE A 469 -20.99 -20.05 1.23
N GLY A 470 -20.58 -20.86 2.21
CA GLY A 470 -20.71 -20.52 3.62
C GLY A 470 -19.78 -19.36 4.00
N VAL A 471 -20.28 -18.40 4.77
CA VAL A 471 -19.51 -17.25 5.29
C VAL A 471 -19.79 -17.06 6.77
N GLY A 472 -19.27 -15.97 7.36
CA GLY A 472 -19.54 -15.64 8.76
C GLY A 472 -21.01 -15.30 9.02
N SER A 473 -21.32 -15.06 10.29
CA SER A 473 -22.70 -14.82 10.74
C SER A 473 -23.25 -13.49 10.22
N GLN A 474 -24.49 -13.52 9.74
CA GLN A 474 -25.24 -12.36 9.24
C GLN A 474 -24.47 -11.55 8.18
N PRO A 475 -24.17 -12.14 7.00
CA PRO A 475 -23.56 -11.40 5.92
C PRO A 475 -24.54 -10.31 5.44
N ARG A 476 -24.05 -9.06 5.40
CA ARG A 476 -24.86 -7.90 5.00
C ARG A 476 -24.43 -7.36 3.65
N HIS A 477 -23.35 -6.57 3.63
CA HIS A 477 -22.86 -5.90 2.44
C HIS A 477 -21.79 -6.75 1.74
N ILE A 478 -21.77 -6.70 0.42
CA ILE A 478 -20.79 -7.40 -0.41
C ILE A 478 -20.31 -6.53 -1.55
N VAL A 479 -19.01 -6.63 -1.87
CA VAL A 479 -18.36 -5.87 -2.95
C VAL A 479 -17.31 -6.73 -3.62
N THR A 480 -17.16 -6.56 -4.94
CA THR A 480 -16.08 -7.18 -5.71
C THR A 480 -14.87 -6.25 -5.80
N SER A 481 -13.67 -6.81 -5.88
CA SER A 481 -12.48 -6.06 -6.29
C SER A 481 -12.65 -5.53 -7.73
N PRO A 482 -11.93 -4.45 -8.12
CA PRO A 482 -12.05 -3.87 -9.46
C PRO A 482 -11.71 -4.84 -10.60
N ASP A 483 -10.74 -5.73 -10.38
CA ASP A 483 -10.36 -6.80 -11.30
C ASP A 483 -11.34 -8.00 -11.25
N GLY A 484 -12.31 -7.96 -10.34
CA GLY A 484 -13.28 -9.02 -10.12
C GLY A 484 -12.73 -10.29 -9.49
N SER A 485 -11.43 -10.35 -9.11
CA SER A 485 -10.79 -11.56 -8.60
C SER A 485 -11.24 -11.95 -7.19
N ARG A 486 -11.63 -10.97 -6.36
CA ARG A 486 -12.03 -11.18 -4.97
C ARG A 486 -13.42 -10.62 -4.69
N LEU A 487 -14.14 -11.29 -3.79
CA LEU A 487 -15.38 -10.82 -3.19
C LEU A 487 -15.17 -10.62 -1.68
N TYR A 488 -15.54 -9.46 -1.17
CA TYR A 488 -15.47 -9.12 0.24
C TYR A 488 -16.87 -9.09 0.84
N VAL A 489 -17.05 -9.75 1.98
CA VAL A 489 -18.35 -9.91 2.64
C VAL A 489 -18.26 -9.47 4.09
N THR A 490 -19.06 -8.49 4.49
CA THR A 490 -19.14 -8.04 5.88
C THR A 490 -20.03 -8.98 6.70
N ASN A 491 -19.50 -9.55 7.79
CA ASN A 491 -20.23 -10.43 8.70
C ASN A 491 -20.67 -9.63 9.93
N GLY A 492 -21.94 -9.20 9.94
CA GLY A 492 -22.42 -8.14 10.84
C GLY A 492 -22.28 -8.44 12.33
N THR A 493 -22.58 -9.67 12.77
CA THR A 493 -22.44 -10.08 14.17
C THR A 493 -21.12 -10.80 14.46
N GLY A 494 -20.40 -11.18 13.41
CA GLY A 494 -19.12 -11.88 13.52
C GLY A 494 -17.90 -10.96 13.62
N ASN A 495 -18.09 -9.63 13.57
CA ASN A 495 -17.01 -8.61 13.55
C ASN A 495 -15.84 -8.99 12.62
N SER A 496 -16.16 -9.55 11.45
CA SER A 496 -15.19 -10.09 10.50
C SER A 496 -15.58 -9.80 9.07
N ILE A 497 -14.62 -9.93 8.17
CA ILE A 497 -14.82 -9.88 6.72
C ILE A 497 -14.40 -11.22 6.15
N SER A 498 -15.28 -11.85 5.37
CA SER A 498 -14.91 -13.01 4.56
C SER A 498 -14.36 -12.51 3.21
N VAL A 499 -13.23 -13.07 2.78
CA VAL A 499 -12.63 -12.81 1.47
C VAL A 499 -12.73 -14.10 0.67
N ILE A 500 -13.39 -14.03 -0.47
CA ILE A 500 -13.66 -15.16 -1.35
C ILE A 500 -12.91 -14.94 -2.66
N ASP A 501 -12.16 -15.95 -3.11
CA ASP A 501 -11.64 -16.00 -4.46
C ASP A 501 -12.81 -16.27 -5.42
N THR A 502 -12.96 -15.48 -6.48
CA THR A 502 -14.09 -15.64 -7.40
C THR A 502 -13.88 -16.73 -8.44
N ALA A 503 -12.66 -17.26 -8.57
CA ALA A 503 -12.32 -18.33 -9.50
C ALA A 503 -12.62 -19.72 -8.94
N THR A 504 -12.48 -19.92 -7.62
CA THR A 504 -12.62 -21.21 -6.92
C THR A 504 -13.47 -21.06 -5.67
#